data_AF-A0A0M9EDF4-F1
#
_entry.id   AF-A0A0M9EDF4-F1
#
_cell.length_a   1.000
_cell.length_b   1.000
_cell.length_c   1.000
_cell.angle_alpha   90.00
_cell.angle_beta   90.00
_cell.angle_gamma   90.00
#
_symmetry.space_group_name_H-M   'P 1'
#
loop_
_entity.id
_entity.type
_entity.pdbx_description
1 polymer ?
#
loop_
_entity_poly.entity_id
_entity_poly.type
_entity_poly.pdbx_seq_one_letter_code
_entity_poly.pdbx_strand_id
1 'polypeptide(L)'
;MLTLSKKFNTSSSFFKKLVLKHLEQLEIIAEKRFVDPNLTQESIMYALEKLEEKNWLADSYNNKSSRFTTYLITVFKNILEDFARMKFGRPQVPKWVKAQGTLWVEIYQKLCIEQIPITDIEYSVSNCSKISSVVQQAISSILDKAKQCLKERRNKYEGTIFDETTIVDEKQLSAQERIEMNERVHIMNAIYLAIINNKTADKKGNYELKTLISKFRSKVQLSSKDKVFLKLIYQEGLTISEAGKMTFKFNKNQSNSKHRQLKQKIVKLLNETGLFEKIKDLI
;
A
#
# COMPACT_ATOMS: atom_id res chain seq x y z
N MET A 1 -0.09 -39.83 -47.61
CA MET A 1 0.82 -38.82 -47.00
C MET A 1 0.18 -38.27 -45.72
N LEU A 2 0.32 -39.01 -44.62
CA LEU A 2 -0.18 -38.59 -43.32
C LEU A 2 0.83 -38.99 -42.25
N THR A 3 1.77 -38.11 -41.95
CA THR A 3 2.54 -38.13 -40.71
C THR A 3 3.32 -36.83 -40.63
N LEU A 4 3.01 -35.98 -39.65
CA LEU A 4 3.92 -35.06 -38.93
C LEU A 4 3.12 -33.94 -38.21
N SER A 5 2.19 -34.27 -37.31
CA SER A 5 1.62 -33.23 -36.41
C SER A 5 1.51 -33.62 -34.93
N LYS A 6 2.08 -34.76 -34.51
CA LYS A 6 1.91 -35.27 -33.13
C LYS A 6 3.15 -35.27 -32.23
N LYS A 7 4.27 -34.62 -32.60
CA LYS A 7 5.48 -34.56 -31.76
C LYS A 7 5.73 -33.24 -31.00
N PHE A 8 4.94 -32.18 -31.22
CA PHE A 8 5.24 -30.86 -30.62
C PHE A 8 4.46 -30.51 -29.33
N ASN A 9 3.43 -31.27 -28.94
CA ASN A 9 2.57 -30.87 -27.81
C ASN A 9 3.02 -31.37 -26.41
N THR A 10 3.97 -32.31 -26.33
CA THR A 10 4.41 -32.86 -25.04
C THR A 10 5.40 -31.96 -24.30
N SER A 11 6.26 -31.23 -25.04
CA SER A 11 7.23 -30.29 -24.44
C SER A 11 6.51 -29.09 -23.83
N SER A 12 5.61 -28.45 -24.60
CA SER A 12 4.83 -27.29 -24.16
C SER A 12 4.01 -27.57 -22.89
N SER A 13 3.28 -28.70 -22.86
CA SER A 13 2.48 -29.10 -21.71
C SER A 13 3.31 -29.34 -20.44
N PHE A 14 4.52 -29.91 -20.59
CA PHE A 14 5.44 -30.08 -19.47
C PHE A 14 5.92 -28.73 -18.91
N PHE A 15 6.37 -27.82 -19.78
CA PHE A 15 6.82 -26.50 -19.36
C PHE A 15 5.69 -25.65 -18.78
N LYS A 16 4.47 -25.73 -19.33
CA LYS A 16 3.28 -25.09 -18.76
C LYS A 16 3.04 -25.54 -17.32
N LYS A 17 3.05 -26.86 -17.07
CA LYS A 17 2.93 -27.40 -15.70
C LYS A 17 4.06 -26.93 -14.79
N LEU A 18 5.28 -26.86 -15.31
CA LEU A 18 6.43 -26.41 -14.56
C LEU A 18 6.33 -24.93 -14.17
N VAL A 19 5.89 -24.05 -15.09
CA VAL A 19 5.62 -22.64 -14.81
C VAL A 19 4.51 -22.50 -13.77
N LEU A 20 3.38 -23.20 -13.95
CA LEU A 20 2.23 -23.13 -13.03
C LEU A 20 2.59 -23.62 -11.61
N LYS A 21 3.52 -24.57 -11.49
CA LYS A 21 4.05 -24.99 -10.18
C LYS A 21 4.75 -23.84 -9.42
N HIS A 22 5.28 -22.87 -10.15
CA HIS A 22 5.95 -21.69 -9.60
C HIS A 22 5.06 -20.45 -9.52
N LEU A 23 3.75 -20.56 -9.80
CA LEU A 23 2.85 -19.41 -9.92
C LEU A 23 2.84 -18.53 -8.67
N GLU A 24 2.71 -19.10 -7.47
CA GLU A 24 2.73 -18.35 -6.19
C GLU A 24 4.01 -17.52 -6.02
N GLN A 25 5.16 -18.04 -6.47
CA GLN A 25 6.42 -17.30 -6.43
C GLN A 25 6.44 -16.14 -7.43
N LEU A 26 5.82 -16.32 -8.59
CA LEU A 26 5.68 -15.28 -9.60
C LEU A 26 4.70 -14.18 -9.14
N GLU A 27 3.62 -14.56 -8.47
CA GLU A 27 2.66 -13.62 -7.86
C GLU A 27 3.36 -12.74 -6.82
N ILE A 28 4.15 -13.31 -5.91
CA ILE A 28 4.96 -12.54 -4.94
C ILE A 28 5.93 -11.58 -5.64
N ILE A 29 6.48 -11.96 -6.80
CA ILE A 29 7.35 -11.06 -7.57
C ILE A 29 6.56 -9.90 -8.18
N ALA A 30 5.36 -10.17 -8.68
CA ALA A 30 4.47 -9.14 -9.22
C ALA A 30 3.98 -8.18 -8.13
N GLU A 31 3.55 -8.69 -6.98
CA GLU A 31 3.15 -7.89 -5.80
C GLU A 31 4.28 -6.99 -5.28
N LYS A 32 5.54 -7.45 -5.39
CA LYS A 32 6.69 -6.61 -5.04
C LYS A 32 6.93 -5.50 -6.06
N ARG A 33 6.54 -5.71 -7.32
CA ARG A 33 6.77 -4.75 -8.42
C ARG A 33 5.67 -3.70 -8.48
N PHE A 34 4.41 -4.12 -8.32
CA PHE A 34 3.22 -3.29 -8.41
C PHE A 34 2.50 -3.28 -7.07
N VAL A 35 2.30 -2.09 -6.50
CA VAL A 35 1.65 -1.93 -5.20
C VAL A 35 0.12 -2.07 -5.31
N ASP A 36 -0.45 -1.64 -6.43
CA ASP A 36 -1.89 -1.75 -6.71
C ASP A 36 -2.27 -3.22 -7.00
N PRO A 37 -3.20 -3.81 -6.24
CA PRO A 37 -3.67 -5.18 -6.46
C PRO A 37 -4.23 -5.41 -7.87
N ASN A 38 -4.91 -4.42 -8.45
CA ASN A 38 -5.51 -4.55 -9.78
C ASN A 38 -4.43 -4.62 -10.87
N LEU A 39 -3.44 -3.71 -10.79
CA LEU A 39 -2.28 -3.74 -11.68
C LEU A 39 -1.46 -5.01 -11.52
N THR A 40 -1.38 -5.53 -10.29
CA THR A 40 -0.70 -6.80 -10.01
C THR A 40 -1.37 -7.94 -10.76
N GLN A 41 -2.68 -8.11 -10.60
CA GLN A 41 -3.45 -9.15 -11.29
C GLN A 41 -3.38 -9.01 -12.81
N GLU A 42 -3.53 -7.80 -13.33
CA GLU A 42 -3.43 -7.53 -14.77
C GLU A 42 -2.04 -7.89 -15.31
N SER A 43 -0.97 -7.53 -14.58
CA SER A 43 0.40 -7.84 -14.97
C SER A 43 0.70 -9.34 -14.98
N ILE A 44 0.14 -10.10 -14.03
CA ILE A 44 0.28 -11.56 -13.97
C ILE A 44 -0.43 -12.19 -15.17
N MET A 45 -1.66 -11.75 -15.47
CA MET A 45 -2.44 -12.26 -16.59
C MET A 45 -1.73 -11.99 -17.92
N TYR A 46 -1.28 -10.75 -18.13
CA TYR A 46 -0.45 -10.38 -19.28
C TYR A 46 0.82 -11.23 -19.38
N ALA A 47 1.49 -11.49 -18.25
CA ALA A 47 2.70 -12.29 -18.24
C ALA A 47 2.44 -13.76 -18.60
N LEU A 48 1.33 -14.34 -18.15
CA LEU A 48 0.93 -15.70 -18.51
C LEU A 48 0.59 -15.82 -20.00
N GLU A 49 -0.12 -14.83 -20.57
CA GLU A 49 -0.39 -14.76 -22.01
C GLU A 49 0.92 -14.70 -22.82
N LYS A 50 1.87 -13.85 -22.40
CA LYS A 50 3.17 -13.75 -23.07
C LYS A 50 4.03 -15.00 -22.92
N LEU A 51 3.89 -15.74 -21.82
CA LEU A 51 4.55 -17.03 -21.66
C LEU A 51 3.90 -18.08 -22.57
N GLU A 52 2.58 -18.06 -22.72
CA GLU A 52 1.86 -18.96 -23.65
C GLU A 52 2.24 -18.69 -25.11
N GLU A 53 2.30 -17.42 -25.54
CA GLU A 53 2.79 -17.01 -26.86
C GLU A 53 4.22 -17.51 -27.13
N LYS A 54 5.06 -17.54 -26.08
CA LYS A 54 6.44 -18.06 -26.14
C LYS A 54 6.52 -19.56 -25.83
N ASN A 55 5.43 -20.29 -26.03
CA ASN A 55 5.35 -21.73 -25.85
C ASN A 55 5.85 -22.20 -24.47
N TRP A 56 5.51 -21.44 -23.43
CA TRP A 56 5.92 -21.66 -22.04
C TRP A 56 7.43 -21.76 -21.83
N LEU A 57 8.21 -21.11 -22.70
CA LEU A 57 9.68 -21.14 -22.75
C LEU A 57 10.29 -22.46 -23.25
N ALA A 58 9.49 -23.41 -23.72
CA ALA A 58 9.96 -24.71 -24.18
C ALA A 58 11.03 -24.60 -25.29
N ASP A 59 10.91 -23.58 -26.15
CA ASP A 59 11.80 -23.37 -27.28
C ASP A 59 13.04 -22.51 -26.93
N SER A 60 12.97 -21.77 -25.82
CA SER A 60 14.01 -20.79 -25.44
C SER A 60 14.91 -21.25 -24.28
N TYR A 61 14.41 -22.14 -23.43
CA TYR A 61 15.16 -22.61 -22.27
C TYR A 61 16.19 -23.68 -22.67
N ASN A 62 17.44 -23.43 -22.31
CA ASN A 62 18.52 -24.41 -22.45
C ASN A 62 19.11 -24.72 -21.06
N ASN A 63 19.09 -26.01 -20.69
CA ASN A 63 19.51 -26.49 -19.36
C ASN A 63 21.02 -26.38 -19.09
N LYS A 64 21.80 -25.84 -20.03
CA LYS A 64 23.27 -25.68 -19.92
C LYS A 64 23.69 -24.44 -19.14
N SER A 65 22.83 -23.41 -19.05
CA SER A 65 23.27 -22.07 -18.61
C SER A 65 22.76 -21.66 -17.23
N SER A 66 21.61 -22.19 -16.80
CA SER A 66 20.99 -21.83 -15.51
C SER A 66 19.88 -22.81 -15.14
N ARG A 67 19.53 -22.90 -13.86
CA ARG A 67 18.33 -23.61 -13.41
C ARG A 67 17.07 -22.96 -14.01
N PHE A 68 16.09 -23.79 -14.38
CA PHE A 68 14.83 -23.33 -14.97
C PHE A 68 14.15 -22.24 -14.15
N THR A 69 14.12 -22.37 -12.82
CA THR A 69 13.50 -21.39 -11.93
C THR A 69 14.16 -20.01 -12.02
N THR A 70 15.50 -19.95 -12.06
CA THR A 70 16.25 -18.70 -12.20
C THR A 70 15.99 -18.04 -13.55
N TYR A 71 15.97 -18.84 -14.62
CA TYR A 71 15.63 -18.38 -15.96
C TYR A 71 14.19 -17.84 -16.02
N LEU A 72 13.23 -18.60 -15.49
CA LEU A 72 11.82 -18.23 -15.43
C LEU A 72 11.61 -16.91 -14.69
N ILE A 73 12.20 -16.74 -13.50
CA ILE A 73 12.11 -15.50 -12.73
C ILE A 73 12.66 -14.30 -13.54
N THR A 74 13.77 -14.50 -14.24
CA THR A 74 14.39 -13.45 -15.06
C THR A 74 13.49 -13.06 -16.22
N VAL A 75 12.97 -14.05 -16.96
CA VAL A 75 12.04 -13.81 -18.07
C VAL A 75 10.75 -13.15 -17.58
N PHE A 76 10.19 -13.63 -16.47
CA PHE A 76 8.98 -13.08 -15.87
C PHE A 76 9.17 -11.61 -15.49
N LYS A 77 10.26 -11.25 -14.80
CA LYS A 77 10.58 -9.85 -14.48
C LYS A 77 10.68 -8.98 -15.73
N ASN A 78 11.33 -9.46 -16.78
CA ASN A 78 11.41 -8.71 -18.04
C ASN A 78 10.03 -8.50 -18.67
N ILE A 79 9.15 -9.50 -18.62
CA ILE A 79 7.77 -9.37 -19.11
C ILE A 79 6.99 -8.34 -18.27
N LEU A 80 7.16 -8.32 -16.95
CA LEU A 80 6.55 -7.29 -16.09
C LEU A 80 7.06 -5.89 -16.43
N GLU A 81 8.35 -5.73 -16.76
CA GLU A 81 8.87 -4.45 -17.23
C GLU A 81 8.30 -4.05 -18.59
N ASP A 82 8.10 -5.02 -19.49
CA ASP A 82 7.45 -4.75 -20.78
C ASP A 82 5.97 -4.38 -20.60
N PHE A 83 5.26 -5.01 -19.67
CA PHE A 83 3.91 -4.61 -19.27
C PHE A 83 3.91 -3.17 -18.73
N ALA A 84 4.83 -2.84 -17.82
CA ALA A 84 4.94 -1.49 -17.28
C ALA A 84 5.24 -0.46 -18.39
N ARG A 85 6.11 -0.80 -19.36
CA ARG A 85 6.41 0.05 -20.51
C ARG A 85 5.22 0.23 -21.45
N MET A 86 4.39 -0.80 -21.61
CA MET A 86 3.17 -0.73 -22.41
C MET A 86 2.11 0.14 -21.72
N LYS A 87 1.89 -0.09 -20.41
CA LYS A 87 0.86 0.58 -19.62
C LYS A 87 1.20 2.05 -19.31
N PHE A 88 2.47 2.34 -19.01
CA PHE A 88 2.92 3.65 -18.54
C PHE A 88 3.88 4.36 -19.52
N GLY A 89 4.17 3.76 -20.67
CA GLY A 89 5.12 4.28 -21.65
C GLY A 89 6.59 4.03 -21.29
N ARG A 90 7.50 4.60 -22.09
CA ARG A 90 8.95 4.65 -21.77
C ARG A 90 9.28 6.02 -21.20
N PRO A 91 9.10 6.23 -19.91
CA PRO A 91 9.26 7.56 -19.36
C PRO A 91 10.73 7.95 -19.35
N GLN A 92 11.01 9.13 -19.91
CA GLN A 92 12.34 9.70 -19.87
C GLN A 92 12.58 10.31 -18.49
N VAL A 93 13.29 9.56 -17.66
CA VAL A 93 13.79 10.07 -16.39
C VAL A 93 14.72 11.26 -16.67
N PRO A 94 14.45 12.46 -16.12
CA PRO A 94 15.24 13.65 -16.38
C PRO A 94 16.72 13.44 -16.07
N LYS A 95 17.61 14.06 -16.87
CA LYS A 95 19.07 13.94 -16.69
C LYS A 95 19.50 14.30 -15.26
N TRP A 96 18.85 15.29 -14.65
CA TRP A 96 19.15 15.73 -13.30
C TRP A 96 18.82 14.65 -12.25
N VAL A 97 17.78 13.84 -12.45
CA VAL A 97 17.44 12.70 -11.57
C VAL A 97 18.47 11.59 -11.74
N LYS A 98 18.84 11.27 -12.98
CA LYS A 98 19.89 10.27 -13.26
C LYS A 98 21.23 10.62 -12.62
N ALA A 99 21.57 11.91 -12.59
CA ALA A 99 22.80 12.39 -11.96
C ALA A 99 22.85 12.18 -10.43
N GLN A 100 21.69 12.01 -9.78
CA GLN A 100 21.61 11.73 -8.33
C GLN A 100 21.73 10.23 -7.99
N GLY A 101 21.75 9.35 -8.99
CA GLY A 101 21.96 7.90 -8.82
C GLY A 101 20.70 7.04 -8.96
N THR A 102 20.88 5.73 -8.82
CA THR A 102 19.86 4.70 -9.10
C THR A 102 18.62 4.80 -8.21
N LEU A 103 18.80 5.14 -6.93
CA LEU A 103 17.71 5.33 -5.97
C LEU A 103 16.73 6.43 -6.42
N TRP A 104 17.26 7.56 -6.90
CA TRP A 104 16.45 8.67 -7.39
C TRP A 104 15.68 8.30 -8.66
N VAL A 105 16.29 7.49 -9.52
CA VAL A 105 15.63 6.95 -10.72
C VAL A 105 14.46 6.05 -10.33
N GLU A 106 14.65 5.17 -9.35
CA GLU A 106 13.59 4.28 -8.85
C GLU A 106 12.45 5.08 -8.19
N ILE A 107 12.78 6.08 -7.35
CA ILE A 107 11.77 6.95 -6.73
C ILE A 107 11.00 7.72 -7.81
N TYR A 108 11.68 8.28 -8.82
CA TYR A 108 11.02 8.98 -9.91
C TYR A 108 10.09 8.06 -10.71
N GLN A 109 10.52 6.83 -10.99
CA GLN A 109 9.69 5.80 -11.63
C GLN A 109 8.42 5.52 -10.84
N LYS A 110 8.56 5.21 -9.56
CA LYS A 110 7.42 4.92 -8.69
C LYS A 110 6.50 6.14 -8.53
N LEU A 111 7.07 7.32 -8.32
CA LEU A 111 6.33 8.54 -7.98
C LEU A 111 5.63 9.19 -9.17
N CYS A 112 6.32 9.30 -10.31
CA CYS A 112 5.85 10.12 -11.43
C CYS A 112 5.21 9.32 -12.55
N ILE A 113 5.65 8.07 -12.73
CA ILE A 113 5.25 7.27 -13.87
C ILE A 113 4.20 6.26 -13.43
N GLU A 114 4.55 5.46 -12.42
CA GLU A 114 3.65 4.47 -11.84
C GLU A 114 2.58 5.15 -10.94
N GLN A 115 2.84 6.40 -10.55
CA GLN A 115 1.97 7.25 -9.73
C GLN A 115 1.59 6.61 -8.39
N ILE A 116 2.53 5.85 -7.81
CA ILE A 116 2.38 5.21 -6.51
C ILE A 116 2.30 6.31 -5.42
N PRO A 117 1.43 6.15 -4.41
CA PRO A 117 1.35 7.11 -3.30
C PRO A 117 2.67 7.15 -2.52
N ILE A 118 2.99 8.35 -1.99
CA ILE A 118 4.27 8.64 -1.32
C ILE A 118 4.54 7.67 -0.16
N THR A 119 3.49 7.35 0.61
CA THR A 119 3.56 6.41 1.74
C THR A 119 4.08 5.03 1.35
N ASP A 120 3.67 4.54 0.18
CA ASP A 120 4.02 3.21 -0.30
C ASP A 120 5.42 3.19 -0.92
N ILE A 121 5.87 4.33 -1.47
CA ILE A 121 7.25 4.51 -1.92
C ILE A 121 8.19 4.52 -0.71
N GLU A 122 7.85 5.27 0.33
CA GLU A 122 8.63 5.31 1.57
C GLU A 122 8.76 3.91 2.18
N TYR A 123 7.65 3.16 2.23
CA TYR A 123 7.63 1.79 2.76
C TYR A 123 8.41 0.79 1.88
N SER A 124 8.30 0.88 0.55
CA SER A 124 8.95 -0.07 -0.37
C SER A 124 10.45 0.14 -0.50
N VAL A 125 10.93 1.38 -0.35
CA VAL A 125 12.33 1.75 -0.56
C VAL A 125 13.14 1.82 0.75
N SER A 126 12.49 2.12 1.89
CA SER A 126 13.19 2.33 3.16
C SER A 126 13.27 1.06 4.01
N ASN A 127 14.33 0.26 3.82
CA ASN A 127 14.65 -0.86 4.73
C ASN A 127 15.45 -0.43 5.99
N CYS A 128 15.81 0.85 6.13
CA CYS A 128 16.58 1.38 7.26
C CYS A 128 16.27 2.87 7.51
N SER A 129 16.32 3.30 8.76
CA SER A 129 16.00 4.69 9.19
C SER A 129 16.85 5.77 8.53
N LYS A 130 18.13 5.47 8.20
CA LYS A 130 19.02 6.40 7.48
C LYS A 130 18.65 6.59 6.00
N ILE A 131 17.95 5.63 5.39
CA ILE A 131 17.53 5.68 3.98
C ILE A 131 16.25 6.52 3.85
N SER A 132 15.41 6.55 4.89
CA SER A 132 14.13 7.29 4.90
C SER A 132 14.30 8.80 4.69
N SER A 133 15.30 9.45 5.29
CA SER A 133 15.53 10.90 5.08
C SER A 133 15.97 11.22 3.66
N VAL A 134 16.79 10.36 3.05
CA VAL A 134 17.24 10.50 1.65
C VAL A 134 16.07 10.29 0.70
N VAL A 135 15.19 9.32 0.97
CA VAL A 135 13.98 9.07 0.20
C VAL A 135 13.03 10.27 0.27
N GLN A 136 12.79 10.84 1.46
CA GLN A 136 11.96 12.04 1.61
C GLN A 136 12.53 13.25 0.89
N GLN A 137 13.85 13.47 0.99
CA GLN A 137 14.53 14.55 0.28
C GLN A 137 14.41 14.38 -1.25
N ALA A 138 14.55 13.15 -1.75
CA ALA A 138 14.39 12.84 -3.16
C ALA A 138 12.95 13.09 -3.63
N ILE A 139 11.95 12.63 -2.87
CA ILE A 139 10.53 12.84 -3.18
C ILE A 139 10.20 14.33 -3.24
N SER A 140 10.57 15.10 -2.20
CA SER A 140 10.36 16.56 -2.18
C SER A 140 11.03 17.25 -3.36
N SER A 141 12.30 16.92 -3.64
CA SER A 141 13.04 17.50 -4.77
C SER A 141 12.43 17.16 -6.14
N ILE A 142 11.89 15.95 -6.30
CA ILE A 142 11.22 15.51 -7.52
C ILE A 142 9.89 16.23 -7.71
N LEU A 143 9.07 16.35 -6.65
CA LEU A 143 7.80 17.07 -6.74
C LEU A 143 8.01 18.55 -7.06
N ASP A 144 9.01 19.20 -6.45
CA ASP A 144 9.29 20.62 -6.69
C ASP A 144 9.78 20.89 -8.12
N LYS A 145 10.65 20.02 -8.66
CA LYS A 145 11.32 20.25 -9.95
C LYS A 145 10.58 19.65 -11.14
N ALA A 146 9.87 18.54 -10.96
CA ALA A 146 9.18 17.84 -12.04
C ALA A 146 7.70 18.24 -12.10
N LYS A 147 7.40 19.47 -12.52
CA LYS A 147 6.01 19.98 -12.63
C LYS A 147 5.09 19.13 -13.52
N GLN A 148 5.64 18.44 -14.53
CA GLN A 148 4.88 17.49 -15.37
C GLN A 148 4.38 16.26 -14.60
N CYS A 149 5.18 15.74 -13.66
CA CYS A 149 4.81 14.62 -12.80
C CYS A 149 3.57 14.94 -11.93
N LEU A 150 3.49 16.17 -11.41
CA LEU A 150 2.32 16.67 -10.68
C LEU A 150 1.07 16.80 -11.58
N LYS A 151 1.25 17.25 -12.83
CA LYS A 151 0.15 17.44 -13.78
C LYS A 151 -0.47 16.11 -14.22
N GLU A 152 0.36 15.11 -14.49
CA GLU A 152 -0.10 13.75 -14.85
C GLU A 152 -0.75 13.01 -13.67
N ARG A 153 -0.33 13.28 -12.42
CA ARG A 153 -1.08 12.82 -11.24
C ARG A 153 -2.46 13.46 -11.16
N ARG A 154 -2.59 14.79 -11.27
CA ARG A 154 -3.92 15.44 -11.21
C ARG A 154 -4.90 14.86 -12.24
N ASN A 155 -4.45 14.68 -13.48
CA ASN A 155 -5.30 14.17 -14.55
C ASN A 155 -5.77 12.71 -14.36
N LYS A 156 -5.00 11.84 -13.69
CA LYS A 156 -5.39 10.44 -13.46
C LYS A 156 -6.43 10.31 -12.35
N TYR A 157 -6.41 11.22 -11.37
CA TYR A 157 -7.38 11.28 -10.28
C TYR A 157 -8.58 12.20 -10.58
N GLU A 158 -8.58 12.96 -11.68
CA GLU A 158 -9.75 13.69 -12.18
C GLU A 158 -10.72 12.83 -13.03
N GLY A 159 -10.33 11.60 -13.40
CA GLY A 159 -11.11 10.69 -14.27
C GLY A 159 -11.92 9.61 -13.55
N THR A 160 -11.72 9.43 -12.24
CA THR A 160 -12.56 8.57 -11.41
C THR A 160 -13.44 9.46 -10.55
N ILE A 161 -14.70 9.60 -10.97
CA ILE A 161 -15.79 9.97 -10.05
C ILE A 161 -15.90 8.81 -9.07
N PHE A 162 -15.13 8.88 -8.00
CA PHE A 162 -15.42 8.32 -6.71
C PHE A 162 -15.10 9.44 -5.72
N ASP A 163 -16.15 9.94 -5.07
CA ASP A 163 -16.08 10.86 -3.94
C ASP A 163 -15.00 10.41 -2.97
N GLU A 164 -13.87 11.12 -2.91
CA GLU A 164 -13.22 11.57 -1.67
C GLU A 164 -11.87 12.22 -1.96
N THR A 165 -11.64 13.33 -1.25
CA THR A 165 -10.44 14.19 -1.21
C THR A 165 -10.31 15.23 -2.31
N THR A 166 -11.31 16.11 -2.39
CA THR A 166 -11.02 17.53 -2.60
C THR A 166 -10.07 17.97 -1.49
N ILE A 167 -8.84 18.36 -1.86
CA ILE A 167 -8.06 19.30 -1.06
C ILE A 167 -8.88 20.59 -1.11
N VAL A 168 -9.79 20.75 -0.16
CA VAL A 168 -10.61 21.94 -0.05
C VAL A 168 -9.69 23.05 0.42
N ASP A 169 -9.45 24.03 -0.46
CA ASP A 169 -8.81 25.28 -0.10
C ASP A 169 -9.60 25.88 1.07
N GLU A 170 -8.93 26.07 2.21
CA GLU A 170 -9.49 26.45 3.51
C GLU A 170 -10.21 27.82 3.47
N LYS A 171 -10.30 28.46 2.31
CA LYS A 171 -11.01 29.72 2.03
C LYS A 171 -12.36 29.55 1.33
N GLN A 172 -12.70 28.36 0.82
CA GLN A 172 -13.95 28.14 0.06
C GLN A 172 -15.06 27.40 0.81
N LEU A 173 -14.80 26.85 2.00
CA LEU A 173 -15.83 26.21 2.83
C LEU A 173 -16.83 27.23 3.37
N SER A 174 -18.12 26.94 3.21
CA SER A 174 -19.20 27.65 3.88
C SER A 174 -18.99 27.57 5.41
N ALA A 175 -19.55 28.54 6.15
CA ALA A 175 -19.44 28.54 7.61
C ALA A 175 -19.97 27.24 8.24
N GLN A 176 -20.96 26.60 7.61
CA GLN A 176 -21.56 25.34 8.02
C GLN A 176 -20.58 24.16 7.87
N GLU A 177 -19.94 24.02 6.71
CA GLU A 177 -19.02 22.91 6.43
C GLU A 177 -17.73 23.00 7.27
N ARG A 178 -17.28 24.22 7.61
CA ARG A 178 -16.18 24.41 8.57
C ARG A 178 -16.52 23.93 9.97
N ILE A 179 -17.77 24.12 10.40
CA ILE A 179 -18.24 23.67 11.72
C ILE A 179 -18.27 22.14 11.73
N GLU A 180 -18.84 21.52 10.70
CA GLU A 180 -18.91 20.05 10.59
C GLU A 180 -17.51 19.40 10.52
N MET A 181 -16.59 19.98 9.74
CA MET A 181 -15.20 19.49 9.66
C MET A 181 -14.46 19.62 11.00
N ASN A 182 -14.62 20.74 11.70
CA ASN A 182 -14.04 20.92 13.02
C ASN A 182 -14.65 19.95 14.04
N GLU A 183 -15.96 19.68 13.97
CA GLU A 183 -16.62 18.69 14.81
C GLU A 183 -16.08 17.27 14.55
N ARG A 184 -15.87 16.88 13.29
CA ARG A 184 -15.25 15.59 12.91
C ARG A 184 -13.86 15.44 13.53
N VAL A 185 -13.00 16.44 13.39
CA VAL A 185 -11.63 16.44 13.95
C VAL A 185 -11.68 16.39 15.48
N HIS A 186 -12.58 17.13 16.11
CA HIS A 186 -12.76 17.12 17.57
C HIS A 186 -13.22 15.75 18.10
N ILE A 187 -14.15 15.09 17.41
CA ILE A 187 -14.66 13.77 17.82
C ILE A 187 -13.58 12.70 17.67
N MET A 188 -12.86 12.69 16.55
CA MET A 188 -11.76 11.74 16.34
C MET A 188 -10.63 11.93 17.35
N ASN A 189 -10.28 13.18 17.66
CA ASN A 189 -9.32 13.49 18.72
C ASN A 189 -9.83 13.08 20.11
N ALA A 190 -11.13 13.23 20.40
CA ALA A 190 -11.71 12.84 21.68
C ALA A 190 -11.74 11.31 21.88
N ILE A 191 -12.04 10.55 20.82
CA ILE A 191 -11.98 9.07 20.81
C ILE A 191 -10.54 8.61 21.03
N TYR A 192 -9.62 9.21 20.30
CA TYR A 192 -8.20 8.94 20.40
C TYR A 192 -7.65 9.19 21.82
N LEU A 193 -7.99 10.34 22.41
CA LEU A 193 -7.62 10.68 23.79
C LEU A 193 -8.28 9.76 24.83
N ALA A 194 -9.52 9.30 24.58
CA ALA A 194 -10.20 8.33 25.43
C ALA A 194 -9.49 6.96 25.43
N ILE A 195 -8.89 6.56 24.30
CA ILE A 195 -8.15 5.30 24.18
C ILE A 195 -6.76 5.40 24.84
N ILE A 196 -6.05 6.52 24.63
CA ILE A 196 -4.62 6.60 24.93
C ILE A 196 -4.29 7.37 26.22
N ASN A 197 -4.91 8.53 26.46
CA ASN A 197 -4.44 9.45 27.51
C ASN A 197 -5.40 9.63 28.70
N ASN A 198 -6.60 9.02 28.69
CA ASN A 198 -7.54 9.08 29.82
C ASN A 198 -7.86 10.52 30.30
N LYS A 199 -7.61 11.54 29.48
CA LYS A 199 -7.93 12.95 29.75
C LYS A 199 -8.82 13.46 28.63
N THR A 200 -9.84 14.22 28.99
CA THR A 200 -10.71 14.89 28.03
C THR A 200 -10.05 16.19 27.59
N ALA A 201 -9.81 16.35 26.30
CA ALA A 201 -9.66 17.68 25.73
C ALA A 201 -11.07 18.30 25.61
N ASP A 202 -11.22 19.44 26.28
CA ASP A 202 -12.18 20.51 26.09
C ASP A 202 -13.62 20.51 26.64
N LYS A 203 -13.99 21.73 27.04
CA LYS A 203 -15.16 22.15 27.84
C LYS A 203 -16.34 22.65 27.02
N LYS A 204 -16.28 22.62 25.68
CA LYS A 204 -17.37 23.03 24.78
C LYS A 204 -17.59 21.94 23.74
N GLY A 205 -18.56 21.08 23.97
CA GLY A 205 -18.90 20.00 23.06
C GLY A 205 -20.25 19.40 23.41
N ASN A 206 -20.97 18.97 22.38
CA ASN A 206 -22.28 18.34 22.43
C ASN A 206 -22.38 17.32 23.59
N TYR A 207 -23.28 17.58 24.54
CA TYR A 207 -23.46 16.79 25.77
C TYR A 207 -23.68 15.30 25.48
N GLU A 208 -24.38 15.01 24.39
CA GLU A 208 -24.65 13.64 23.92
C GLU A 208 -23.34 12.90 23.60
N LEU A 209 -22.47 13.48 22.76
CA LEU A 209 -21.16 12.93 22.42
C LEU A 209 -20.27 12.73 23.66
N LYS A 210 -20.30 13.68 24.60
CA LYS A 210 -19.55 13.56 25.86
C LYS A 210 -20.03 12.36 26.69
N THR A 211 -21.35 12.12 26.75
CA THR A 211 -21.90 10.98 27.46
C THR A 211 -21.52 9.66 26.78
N LEU A 212 -21.57 9.58 25.45
CA LEU A 212 -21.18 8.38 24.70
C LEU A 212 -19.68 8.08 24.82
N ILE A 213 -18.83 9.10 24.76
CA ILE A 213 -17.38 8.96 24.97
C ILE A 213 -17.07 8.51 26.41
N SER A 214 -17.83 8.99 27.39
CA SER A 214 -17.66 8.55 28.79
C SER A 214 -18.07 7.09 29.01
N LYS A 215 -19.15 6.63 28.38
CA LYS A 215 -19.59 5.23 28.34
C LYS A 215 -18.59 4.33 27.60
N PHE A 216 -18.04 4.82 26.49
CA PHE A 216 -16.99 4.11 25.77
C PHE A 216 -15.73 3.96 26.63
N ARG A 217 -15.32 5.04 27.29
CA ARG A 217 -14.15 5.04 28.17
C ARG A 217 -14.29 4.08 29.35
N SER A 218 -15.45 4.00 30.00
CA SER A 218 -15.65 3.08 31.12
C SER A 218 -15.53 1.61 30.69
N LYS A 219 -15.88 1.30 29.44
CA LYS A 219 -15.79 -0.05 28.87
C LYS A 219 -14.43 -0.37 28.23
N VAL A 220 -13.72 0.62 27.70
CA VAL A 220 -12.40 0.43 27.04
C VAL A 220 -11.32 0.27 28.09
N GLN A 221 -11.26 -0.93 28.66
CA GLN A 221 -10.15 -1.36 29.49
C GLN A 221 -9.07 -1.99 28.60
N LEU A 222 -8.07 -1.19 28.27
CA LEU A 222 -6.83 -1.61 27.61
C LEU A 222 -5.69 -1.60 28.62
N SER A 223 -4.85 -2.62 28.59
CA SER A 223 -3.66 -2.64 29.45
C SER A 223 -2.68 -1.54 29.06
N SER A 224 -1.81 -1.11 29.98
CA SER A 224 -0.78 -0.11 29.68
C SER A 224 0.08 -0.53 28.49
N LYS A 225 0.39 -1.83 28.35
CA LYS A 225 1.14 -2.35 27.20
C LYS A 225 0.34 -2.28 25.91
N ASP A 226 -0.97 -2.57 25.93
CA ASP A 226 -1.83 -2.44 24.75
C ASP A 226 -1.92 -0.98 24.28
N LYS A 227 -2.00 -0.03 25.22
CA LYS A 227 -2.00 1.41 24.91
C LYS A 227 -0.70 1.85 24.26
N VAL A 228 0.45 1.47 24.83
CA VAL A 228 1.77 1.78 24.25
C VAL A 228 1.90 1.12 22.88
N PHE A 229 1.44 -0.12 22.71
CA PHE A 229 1.47 -0.82 21.43
C PHE A 229 0.66 -0.10 20.34
N LEU A 230 -0.56 0.34 20.66
CA LEU A 230 -1.37 1.13 19.73
C LEU A 230 -0.73 2.51 19.45
N LYS A 231 -0.13 3.14 20.47
CA LYS A 231 0.58 4.42 20.33
C LYS A 231 1.73 4.32 19.32
N LEU A 232 2.57 3.29 19.44
CA LEU A 232 3.69 3.07 18.53
C LEU A 232 3.24 2.88 17.08
N ILE A 233 2.09 2.22 16.85
CA ILE A 233 1.57 1.98 15.50
C ILE A 233 0.96 3.25 14.91
N TYR A 234 0.07 3.92 15.66
CA TYR A 234 -0.76 4.99 15.10
C TYR A 234 -0.21 6.40 15.30
N GLN A 235 0.67 6.64 16.27
CA GLN A 235 1.36 7.93 16.42
C GLN A 235 2.77 7.92 15.85
N GLU A 236 3.53 6.87 16.16
CA GLU A 236 4.96 6.82 15.83
C GLU A 236 5.20 6.11 14.48
N GLY A 237 4.16 5.56 13.85
CA GLY A 237 4.23 4.94 12.52
C GLY A 237 5.01 3.63 12.46
N LEU A 238 5.28 2.98 13.59
CA LEU A 238 5.99 1.69 13.60
C LEU A 238 5.14 0.59 12.97
N THR A 239 5.81 -0.37 12.33
CA THR A 239 5.11 -1.57 11.85
C THR A 239 4.57 -2.38 13.04
N ILE A 240 3.47 -3.10 12.83
CA ILE A 240 2.84 -3.93 13.86
C ILE A 240 3.85 -4.91 14.48
N SER A 241 4.73 -5.48 13.66
CA SER A 241 5.77 -6.41 14.11
C SER A 241 6.84 -5.74 14.97
N GLU A 242 7.27 -4.51 14.63
CA GLU A 242 8.26 -3.77 15.42
C GLU A 242 7.66 -3.31 16.75
N ALA A 243 6.46 -2.74 16.73
CA ALA A 243 5.72 -2.34 17.92
C ALA A 243 5.48 -3.54 18.86
N GLY A 244 5.18 -4.72 18.32
CA GLY A 244 4.92 -5.92 19.11
C GLY A 244 6.19 -6.54 19.68
N LYS A 245 7.31 -6.45 18.96
CA LYS A 245 8.63 -6.80 19.46
C LYS A 245 9.06 -5.87 20.61
N MET A 246 8.80 -4.57 20.51
CA MET A 246 9.18 -3.59 21.53
C MET A 246 8.31 -3.67 22.80
N THR A 247 7.01 -3.90 22.67
CA THR A 247 6.08 -3.88 23.82
C THR A 247 5.89 -5.24 24.49
N PHE A 248 5.82 -6.31 23.70
CA PHE A 248 5.48 -7.66 24.18
C PHE A 248 6.57 -8.70 23.90
N LYS A 249 7.64 -8.35 23.18
CA LYS A 249 8.65 -9.29 22.67
C LYS A 249 8.05 -10.37 21.76
N PHE A 250 6.98 -10.02 21.04
CA PHE A 250 6.28 -10.92 20.14
C PHE A 250 7.00 -11.07 18.79
N ASN A 251 6.76 -12.20 18.13
CA ASN A 251 7.09 -12.36 16.72
C ASN A 251 6.02 -11.71 15.81
N LYS A 252 6.27 -11.67 14.50
CA LYS A 252 5.38 -11.03 13.51
C LYS A 252 3.93 -11.52 13.61
N ASN A 253 3.73 -12.84 13.68
CA ASN A 253 2.39 -13.44 13.70
C ASN A 253 1.64 -13.14 14.99
N GLN A 254 2.32 -13.21 16.14
CA GLN A 254 1.76 -12.86 17.44
C GLN A 254 1.38 -11.38 17.51
N SER A 255 2.21 -10.50 16.95
CA SER A 255 1.95 -9.06 16.90
C SER A 255 0.72 -8.73 16.05
N ASN A 256 0.60 -9.36 14.87
CA ASN A 256 -0.57 -9.21 13.99
C ASN A 256 -1.85 -9.76 14.64
N SER A 257 -1.77 -10.93 15.29
CA SER A 257 -2.91 -11.50 16.01
C SER A 257 -3.37 -10.58 17.15
N LYS A 258 -2.42 -10.04 17.92
CA LYS A 258 -2.70 -9.11 19.01
C LYS A 258 -3.33 -7.81 18.51
N HIS A 259 -2.82 -7.24 17.42
CA HIS A 259 -3.40 -6.06 16.77
C HIS A 259 -4.83 -6.31 16.30
N ARG A 260 -5.08 -7.44 15.62
CA ARG A 260 -6.43 -7.84 15.19
C ARG A 260 -7.40 -7.96 16.36
N GLN A 261 -6.98 -8.61 17.46
CA GLN A 261 -7.79 -8.74 18.68
C GLN A 261 -8.14 -7.38 19.30
N LEU A 262 -7.15 -6.47 19.39
CA LEU A 262 -7.37 -5.13 19.92
C LEU A 262 -8.32 -4.31 19.04
N LYS A 263 -8.14 -4.38 17.71
CA LYS A 263 -9.03 -3.72 16.74
C LYS A 263 -10.47 -4.25 16.87
N GLN A 264 -10.65 -5.56 16.88
CA GLN A 264 -11.97 -6.19 17.04
C GLN A 264 -12.63 -5.81 18.37
N LYS A 265 -11.85 -5.78 19.46
CA LYS A 265 -12.33 -5.33 20.78
C LYS A 265 -12.80 -3.88 20.74
N ILE A 266 -12.01 -2.98 20.15
CA ILE A 266 -12.35 -1.55 20.05
C ILE A 266 -13.60 -1.34 19.18
N VAL A 267 -13.68 -1.99 18.01
CA VAL A 267 -14.85 -1.90 17.12
C VAL A 267 -16.11 -2.41 17.82
N LYS A 268 -16.04 -3.55 18.51
CA LYS A 268 -17.17 -4.07 19.28
C LYS A 268 -17.65 -3.07 20.34
N LEU A 269 -16.71 -2.45 21.06
CA LEU A 269 -17.02 -1.45 22.08
C LEU A 269 -17.59 -0.15 21.49
N LEU A 270 -17.14 0.28 20.31
CA LEU A 270 -17.70 1.41 19.58
C LEU A 270 -19.15 1.16 19.16
N ASN A 271 -19.45 -0.05 18.68
CA ASN A 271 -20.82 -0.45 18.31
C ASN A 271 -21.73 -0.52 19.54
N GLU A 272 -21.28 -1.15 20.63
CA GLU A 272 -22.05 -1.27 21.88
C GLU A 272 -22.34 0.05 22.58
N THR A 273 -21.58 1.10 22.27
CA THR A 273 -21.73 2.42 22.90
C THR A 273 -22.54 3.37 22.03
N GLY A 274 -22.96 2.95 20.82
CA GLY A 274 -23.64 3.80 19.84
C GLY A 274 -22.73 4.87 19.23
N LEU A 275 -21.42 4.84 19.55
CA LEU A 275 -20.46 5.80 19.03
C LEU A 275 -20.20 5.59 17.54
N PHE A 276 -20.28 4.33 17.08
CA PHE A 276 -20.05 3.99 15.68
C PHE A 276 -21.08 4.61 14.74
N GLU A 277 -22.37 4.56 15.07
CA GLU A 277 -23.42 5.18 14.26
C GLU A 277 -23.24 6.71 14.20
N LYS A 278 -22.91 7.33 15.33
CA LYS A 278 -22.65 8.77 15.36
C LYS A 278 -21.43 9.18 14.53
N ILE A 279 -20.39 8.33 14.47
CA ILE A 279 -19.22 8.55 13.61
C ILE A 279 -19.60 8.33 12.14
N LYS A 280 -20.45 7.34 11.85
CA LYS A 280 -20.88 7.01 10.49
C LYS A 280 -21.78 8.09 9.88
N ASP A 281 -22.65 8.71 10.69
CA ASP A 281 -23.44 9.88 10.29
C ASP A 281 -22.58 11.12 10.00
N LEU A 282 -21.31 11.08 10.40
CA LEU A 282 -20.32 12.15 10.23
C LEU A 282 -19.22 11.79 9.21
N ILE A 283 -19.30 10.65 8.54
CA ILE A 283 -18.42 10.32 7.40
C ILE A 283 -19.20 10.67 6.14
#